data_AF-A0A7W7Z2X7-F1
#
_entry.id   AF-A0A7W7Z2X7-F1
#
_cell.length_a   1.000
_cell.length_b   1.000
_cell.length_c   1.000
_cell.angle_alpha   90.00
_cell.angle_beta   90.00
_cell.angle_gamma   90.00
#
_symmetry.space_group_name_H-M   'P 1'
#
loop_
_entity.id
_entity.type
_entity.pdbx_description
1 polymer ?
#
loop_
_entity_poly.entity_id
_entity_poly.type
_entity_poly.pdbx_seq_one_letter_code
_entity_poly.pdbx_strand_id
1 'polypeptide(L)'
;MLRGLTLMMVLAAAIPSVARAQVEALTGPWQQISSNAGNCPSCRITIDGIGALRVTASNGWTATIVEHERNGMATAGGGGQWRAPNNPLDGKTFIVEFELRGDRLHMSMALDGGGGRLRFIEAVFGRPGAGS
;
A
#
# COMPACT_ATOMS: atom_id res chain seq x y z
N MET A 1 13.04 57.61 -27.20
CA MET A 1 12.45 57.27 -25.89
C MET A 1 12.04 55.80 -25.91
N LEU A 2 12.51 55.06 -24.89
CA LEU A 2 12.25 53.68 -24.42
C LEU A 2 12.04 52.50 -25.40
N ARG A 3 13.06 51.62 -25.39
CA ARG A 3 13.03 50.19 -25.75
C ARG A 3 12.17 49.42 -24.72
N GLY A 4 11.10 48.77 -25.16
CA GLY A 4 10.31 47.86 -24.32
C GLY A 4 11.01 46.51 -24.16
N LEU A 5 11.55 46.24 -22.98
CA LEU A 5 12.09 44.94 -22.60
C LEU A 5 10.92 44.09 -22.07
N THR A 6 10.38 43.18 -22.88
CA THR A 6 9.34 42.26 -22.44
C THR A 6 9.95 41.22 -21.51
N LEU A 7 9.67 41.33 -20.22
CA LEU A 7 10.10 40.39 -19.18
C LEU A 7 9.33 39.07 -19.34
N MET A 8 9.99 38.04 -19.87
CA MET A 8 9.44 36.67 -19.91
C MET A 8 9.47 36.11 -18.48
N MET A 9 8.32 36.11 -17.81
CA MET A 9 8.15 35.49 -16.50
C MET A 9 8.10 33.97 -16.70
N VAL A 10 9.21 33.28 -16.46
CA VAL A 10 9.27 31.82 -16.47
C VAL A 10 8.59 31.31 -15.20
N LEU A 11 7.32 30.92 -15.33
CA LEU A 11 6.58 30.24 -14.27
C LEU A 11 7.12 28.80 -14.17
N ALA A 12 8.07 28.57 -13.27
CA ALA A 12 8.55 27.23 -12.95
C ALA A 12 7.43 26.45 -12.24
N ALA A 13 6.54 25.82 -13.02
CA ALA A 13 5.59 24.86 -12.51
C ALA A 13 6.37 23.67 -11.96
N ALA A 14 6.36 23.49 -10.63
CA ALA A 14 6.90 22.30 -9.99
C ALA A 14 6.06 21.09 -10.46
N ILE A 15 6.55 20.39 -11.49
CA ILE A 15 5.92 19.15 -11.95
C ILE A 15 6.12 18.15 -10.80
N PRO A 16 5.05 17.68 -10.12
CA PRO A 16 5.21 16.64 -9.12
C PRO A 16 5.81 15.42 -9.83
N SER A 17 6.94 14.95 -9.33
CA SER A 17 7.56 13.72 -9.83
C SER A 17 6.54 12.60 -9.71
N VAL A 18 6.33 11.83 -10.78
CA VAL A 18 5.37 10.71 -10.85
C VAL A 18 5.49 9.78 -9.64
N ALA A 19 6.72 9.54 -9.18
CA ALA A 19 7.02 8.78 -7.97
C ALA A 19 6.31 9.33 -6.72
N ARG A 20 6.26 10.65 -6.52
CA ARG A 20 5.63 11.25 -5.34
C ARG A 20 4.10 11.10 -5.36
N ALA A 21 3.49 11.21 -6.53
CA ALA A 21 2.04 11.02 -6.68
C ALA A 21 1.62 9.56 -6.43
N GLN A 22 2.48 8.59 -6.80
CA GLN A 22 2.24 7.16 -6.55
C GLN A 22 2.36 6.81 -5.06
N VAL A 23 3.34 7.36 -4.35
CA VAL A 23 3.47 7.23 -2.88
C VAL A 23 2.24 7.76 -2.17
N GLU A 24 1.81 8.97 -2.56
CA GLU A 24 0.62 9.60 -1.97
C GLU A 24 -0.66 8.78 -2.26
N ALA A 25 -0.72 8.04 -3.37
CA ALA A 25 -1.87 7.21 -3.72
C ALA A 25 -2.00 5.93 -2.88
N LEU A 26 -0.88 5.32 -2.44
CA LEU A 26 -0.88 4.12 -1.60
C LEU A 26 -0.98 4.42 -0.11
N THR A 27 -0.40 5.54 0.32
CA THR A 27 -0.34 5.92 1.74
C THR A 27 -1.71 6.26 2.34
N GLY A 28 -1.82 6.15 3.67
CA GLY A 28 -3.02 6.40 4.44
C GLY A 28 -3.76 5.15 4.89
N PRO A 29 -4.96 5.32 5.47
CA PRO A 29 -5.76 4.22 5.97
C PRO A 29 -6.55 3.53 4.85
N TRP A 30 -6.79 2.23 5.05
CA TRP A 30 -7.52 1.34 4.16
C TRP A 30 -8.38 0.37 4.98
N GLN A 31 -9.63 0.16 4.55
CA GLN A 31 -10.63 -0.69 5.19
C GLN A 31 -10.84 -1.94 4.33
N GLN A 32 -10.78 -3.13 4.92
CA GLN A 32 -11.00 -4.39 4.20
C GLN A 32 -12.44 -4.46 3.70
N ILE A 33 -12.60 -4.80 2.41
CA ILE A 33 -13.88 -5.05 1.74
C ILE A 33 -14.09 -6.56 1.65
N SER A 34 -13.08 -7.31 1.22
CA SER A 34 -13.13 -8.76 1.09
C SER A 34 -11.77 -9.41 1.37
N SER A 35 -11.80 -10.68 1.78
CA SER A 35 -10.61 -11.53 1.83
C SER A 35 -10.98 -13.00 1.73
N ASN A 36 -10.12 -13.81 1.11
CA ASN A 36 -10.24 -15.26 1.10
C ASN A 36 -9.81 -15.92 2.44
N ALA A 37 -9.27 -15.15 3.39
CA ALA A 37 -8.85 -15.62 4.72
C ALA A 37 -9.92 -15.44 5.81
N GLY A 38 -11.10 -14.92 5.46
CA GLY A 38 -12.23 -14.73 6.36
C GLY A 38 -12.84 -13.33 6.26
N ASN A 39 -14.07 -13.20 6.75
CA ASN A 39 -14.76 -11.92 6.81
C ASN A 39 -14.32 -11.12 8.05
N CYS A 40 -13.94 -9.86 7.86
CA CYS A 40 -13.56 -8.96 8.94
C CYS A 40 -13.94 -7.51 8.61
N PRO A 41 -15.19 -7.11 8.93
CA PRO A 41 -15.68 -5.75 8.63
C PRO A 41 -14.94 -4.63 9.37
N SER A 42 -14.20 -4.97 10.43
CA SER A 42 -13.39 -4.02 11.20
C SER A 42 -11.91 -4.05 10.82
N CYS A 43 -11.47 -4.95 9.93
CA CYS A 43 -10.06 -5.08 9.57
C CYS A 43 -9.59 -3.90 8.73
N ARG A 44 -8.50 -3.28 9.18
CA ARG A 44 -7.91 -2.11 8.56
C ARG A 44 -6.41 -2.30 8.42
N ILE A 45 -5.83 -1.62 7.43
CA ILE A 45 -4.40 -1.40 7.35
C ILE A 45 -4.13 0.10 7.24
N THR A 46 -2.99 0.53 7.75
CA THR A 46 -2.44 1.86 7.50
C THR A 46 -1.09 1.70 6.82
N ILE A 47 -0.89 2.44 5.73
CA ILE A 47 0.38 2.49 5.01
C ILE A 47 0.97 3.88 5.23
N ASP A 48 2.14 3.97 5.86
CA ASP A 48 2.81 5.24 6.18
C ASP A 48 4.32 5.17 5.99
N GLY A 49 4.96 6.31 5.72
CA GLY A 49 6.42 6.41 5.53
C GLY A 49 6.82 7.27 4.34
N ILE A 50 8.13 7.48 4.19
CA ILE A 50 8.75 8.15 3.05
C ILE A 50 9.90 7.25 2.58
N GLY A 51 9.83 6.73 1.36
CA GLY A 51 10.77 5.73 0.85
C GLY A 51 10.29 4.31 1.16
N ALA A 52 10.90 3.64 2.14
CA ALA A 52 10.38 2.35 2.62
C ALA A 52 9.10 2.59 3.44
N LEU A 53 7.99 2.05 2.97
CA LEU A 53 6.69 2.21 3.61
C LEU A 53 6.47 1.12 4.66
N ARG A 54 5.90 1.50 5.80
CA ARG A 54 5.43 0.56 6.82
C ARG A 54 3.94 0.33 6.66
N VAL A 55 3.55 -0.94 6.69
CA VAL A 55 2.16 -1.37 6.76
C VAL A 55 1.87 -1.85 8.17
N THR A 56 0.81 -1.33 8.77
CA THR A 56 0.32 -1.75 10.10
C THR A 56 -1.11 -2.22 9.98
N ALA A 57 -1.37 -3.50 10.28
CA ALA A 57 -2.69 -4.09 10.21
C ALA A 57 -3.34 -4.24 11.58
N SER A 58 -4.64 -3.98 11.67
CA SER A 58 -5.40 -4.05 12.92
C SER A 58 -5.51 -5.46 13.50
N ASN A 59 -5.26 -6.49 12.70
CA ASN A 59 -5.22 -7.90 13.12
C ASN A 59 -3.80 -8.38 13.50
N GLY A 60 -2.85 -7.45 13.68
CA GLY A 60 -1.59 -7.70 14.36
C GLY A 60 -0.41 -8.08 13.48
N TRP A 61 -0.53 -8.03 12.14
CA TRP A 61 0.65 -8.13 11.29
C TRP A 61 1.18 -6.75 10.88
N THR A 62 2.49 -6.71 10.62
CA THR A 62 3.16 -5.54 10.05
C THR A 62 4.05 -5.97 8.88
N ALA A 63 4.32 -5.04 7.96
CA ALA A 63 5.23 -5.26 6.85
C ALA A 63 6.02 -4.00 6.51
N THR A 64 7.17 -4.19 5.86
CA THR A 64 7.90 -3.12 5.18
C THR A 64 7.81 -3.39 3.69
N ILE A 65 7.32 -2.41 2.92
CA ILE A 65 7.15 -2.52 1.47
C ILE A 65 7.90 -1.40 0.77
N VAL A 66 8.32 -1.67 -0.47
CA VAL A 66 8.96 -0.70 -1.36
C VAL A 66 8.12 -0.59 -2.62
N GLU A 67 7.89 0.65 -3.02
CA GLU A 67 7.17 0.96 -4.25
C GLU A 67 7.98 0.59 -5.48
N HIS A 68 7.26 0.13 -6.48
CA HIS A 68 7.77 -0.12 -7.81
C HIS A 68 6.63 0.08 -8.81
N GLU A 69 6.99 0.30 -10.07
CA GLU A 69 6.01 0.36 -11.14
C GLU A 69 5.96 -0.99 -11.86
N ARG A 70 4.75 -1.51 -12.10
CA ARG A 70 4.54 -2.67 -12.96
C ARG A 70 3.49 -2.29 -14.01
N ASN A 71 3.90 -2.27 -15.28
CA ASN A 71 3.01 -1.99 -16.42
C ASN A 71 2.21 -0.67 -16.27
N GLY A 72 2.85 0.41 -15.77
CA GLY A 72 2.19 1.70 -15.57
C GLY A 72 1.31 1.79 -14.32
N MET A 73 1.30 0.77 -13.46
CA MET A 73 0.48 0.72 -12.25
C MET A 73 1.35 0.81 -10.99
N ALA A 74 0.85 1.57 -10.01
CA ALA A 74 1.49 1.72 -8.72
C ALA A 74 1.39 0.41 -7.93
N THR A 75 2.54 -0.20 -7.71
CA THR A 75 2.69 -1.46 -6.96
C THR A 75 3.65 -1.26 -5.79
N ALA A 76 3.47 -2.01 -4.72
CA ALA A 76 4.41 -2.01 -3.60
C ALA A 76 4.51 -3.40 -2.99
N GLY A 77 5.73 -3.86 -2.74
CA GLY A 77 5.97 -5.21 -2.27
C GLY A 77 7.06 -5.30 -1.23
N GLY A 78 7.01 -6.34 -0.39
CA GLY A 78 8.01 -6.56 0.63
C GLY A 78 7.65 -7.67 1.60
N GLY A 79 8.28 -7.64 2.78
CA GLY A 79 8.20 -8.69 3.78
C GLY A 79 7.55 -8.21 5.08
N GLY A 80 6.88 -9.12 5.77
CA GLY A 80 6.24 -8.83 7.04
C GLY A 80 6.19 -10.03 7.98
N GLN A 81 5.57 -9.80 9.14
CA GLN A 81 5.41 -10.79 10.19
C GLN A 81 4.13 -10.53 11.00
N TRP A 82 3.47 -11.58 11.49
CA TRP A 82 2.46 -11.45 12.55
C TRP A 82 3.12 -11.25 13.90
N ARG A 83 2.64 -10.25 14.62
CA ARG A 83 2.93 -9.98 16.03
C ARG A 83 1.61 -9.87 16.77
N ALA A 84 1.02 -11.02 17.02
CA ALA A 84 -0.29 -11.13 17.64
C ALA A 84 -0.20 -12.23 18.70
N PRO A 85 0.17 -11.88 19.94
CA PRO A 85 0.24 -12.86 21.03
C PRO A 85 -1.07 -13.64 21.11
N ASN A 86 -0.98 -14.97 21.23
CA ASN A 86 -2.12 -15.91 21.21
C ASN A 86 -2.81 -16.13 19.85
N ASN A 87 -2.24 -15.66 18.74
CA ASN A 87 -2.69 -16.00 17.39
C ASN A 87 -1.87 -17.19 16.84
N PRO A 88 -2.48 -18.17 16.14
CA PRO A 88 -1.74 -19.27 15.50
C PRO A 88 -0.68 -18.83 14.47
N LEU A 89 -0.80 -17.60 13.97
CA LEU A 89 0.14 -17.01 13.03
C LEU A 89 1.26 -16.23 13.71
N ASP A 90 1.26 -16.11 15.05
CA ASP A 90 2.29 -15.33 15.75
C ASP A 90 3.71 -15.77 15.38
N GLY A 91 4.57 -14.80 15.10
CA GLY A 91 5.94 -15.03 14.64
C GLY A 91 6.08 -15.48 13.18
N LYS A 92 4.99 -15.84 12.47
CA LYS A 92 5.06 -16.24 11.04
C LYS A 92 5.40 -15.06 10.16
N THR A 93 6.34 -15.30 9.24
CA THR A 93 6.75 -14.34 8.21
C THR A 93 5.98 -14.56 6.92
N PHE A 94 5.94 -13.52 6.09
CA PHE A 94 5.28 -13.55 4.78
C PHE A 94 5.89 -12.54 3.83
N ILE A 95 5.61 -12.73 2.54
CA ILE A 95 5.78 -11.73 1.50
C ILE A 95 4.41 -11.18 1.13
N VAL A 96 4.33 -9.88 0.87
CA VAL A 96 3.09 -9.20 0.48
C VAL A 96 3.35 -8.29 -0.71
N GLU A 97 2.36 -8.21 -1.60
CA GLU A 97 2.31 -7.30 -2.74
C GLU A 97 0.97 -6.55 -2.71
N PHE A 98 1.04 -5.25 -2.96
CA PHE A 98 -0.08 -4.34 -3.09
C PHE A 98 -0.11 -3.75 -4.48
N GLU A 99 -1.31 -3.62 -5.03
CA GLU A 99 -1.55 -3.06 -6.35
C GLU A 99 -2.76 -2.14 -6.29
N LEU A 100 -2.57 -0.89 -6.68
CA LEU A 100 -3.67 0.07 -6.74
C LEU A 100 -4.40 -0.06 -8.08
N ARG A 101 -5.65 -0.55 -8.03
CA ARG A 101 -6.54 -0.65 -9.21
C ARG A 101 -7.70 0.31 -9.04
N GLY A 102 -7.64 1.46 -9.72
CA GLY A 102 -8.61 2.53 -9.51
C GLY A 102 -8.53 3.08 -8.09
N ASP A 103 -9.62 2.98 -7.34
CA ASP A 103 -9.73 3.39 -5.93
C ASP A 103 -9.57 2.23 -4.93
N ARG A 104 -9.25 1.02 -5.43
CA ARG A 104 -9.11 -0.19 -4.62
C ARG A 104 -7.67 -0.62 -4.50
N LEU A 105 -7.30 -0.99 -3.28
CA LEU A 105 -6.01 -1.58 -2.98
C LEU A 105 -6.16 -3.10 -2.95
N HIS A 106 -5.58 -3.78 -3.94
CA HIS A 106 -5.54 -5.23 -4.01
C HIS A 106 -4.29 -5.72 -3.29
N MET A 107 -4.43 -6.74 -2.46
CA MET A 107 -3.35 -7.35 -1.71
C MET A 107 -3.24 -8.83 -2.07
N SER A 108 -2.02 -9.28 -2.31
CA SER A 108 -1.64 -10.70 -2.36
C SER A 108 -0.57 -10.97 -1.32
N MET A 109 -0.73 -12.02 -0.52
CA MET A 109 0.21 -12.39 0.54
C MET A 109 0.53 -13.88 0.46
N ALA A 110 1.82 -14.22 0.55
CA ALA A 110 2.31 -15.59 0.56
C ALA A 110 2.92 -15.94 1.93
N LEU A 111 2.38 -16.99 2.52
CA LEU A 111 2.66 -17.43 3.88
C LEU A 111 3.31 -18.79 3.88
N ASP A 112 4.32 -18.99 4.70
CA ASP A 112 4.73 -20.34 5.02
C ASP A 112 3.69 -20.99 5.96
N GLY A 113 2.86 -21.85 5.39
CA GLY A 113 1.84 -22.61 6.11
C GLY A 113 2.42 -23.75 6.97
N GLY A 114 3.74 -23.97 6.92
CA GLY A 114 4.41 -25.13 7.51
C GLY A 114 4.45 -26.31 6.54
N GLY A 115 5.52 -27.12 6.65
CA GLY A 115 5.71 -28.31 5.80
C GLY A 115 5.98 -27.99 4.33
N GLY A 116 6.43 -26.77 4.00
CA GLY A 116 6.80 -26.35 2.64
C GLY A 116 5.62 -25.94 1.76
N ARG A 117 4.39 -25.90 2.29
CA ARG A 117 3.21 -25.50 1.53
C ARG A 117 2.90 -24.01 1.78
N LEU A 118 2.93 -23.23 0.71
CA LEU A 118 2.54 -21.82 0.77
C LEU A 118 1.02 -21.69 0.86
N ARG A 119 0.56 -20.82 1.76
CA ARG A 119 -0.83 -20.35 1.82
C ARG A 119 -0.89 -18.96 1.21
N PHE A 120 -1.79 -18.76 0.26
CA PHE A 120 -2.01 -17.46 -0.37
C PHE A 120 -3.24 -16.77 0.23
N ILE A 121 -3.07 -15.53 0.66
CA ILE A 121 -4.17 -14.66 1.08
C ILE A 121 -4.34 -13.56 0.04
N GLU A 122 -5.58 -13.37 -0.38
CA GLU A 122 -6.00 -12.26 -1.22
C GLU A 122 -6.99 -11.40 -0.43
N ALA A 123 -6.87 -10.09 -0.57
CA ALA A 123 -7.81 -9.14 0.02
C ALA A 123 -7.96 -7.90 -0.86
N VAL A 124 -9.12 -7.27 -0.76
CA VAL A 124 -9.41 -5.98 -1.39
C VAL A 124 -9.73 -4.99 -0.30
N PHE A 125 -9.12 -3.81 -0.37
CA PHE A 125 -9.37 -2.72 0.55
C PHE A 125 -9.88 -1.47 -0.19
N GLY A 126 -10.69 -0.67 0.50
CA GLY A 126 -11.14 0.64 0.06
C GLY A 126 -10.75 1.74 1.04
N ARG A 127 -10.83 2.99 0.61
CA ARG A 127 -10.66 4.12 1.52
C ARG A 127 -11.78 4.14 2.57
N PRO A 128 -11.48 4.41 3.86
CA PRO A 128 -12.53 4.54 4.87
C PRO A 128 -13.57 5.59 4.45
N GLY A 129 -14.85 5.24 4.52
CA GLY A 129 -15.94 6.14 4.14
C GLY A 129 -16.24 6.22 2.63
N ALA A 130 -15.51 5.52 1.77
CA ALA A 130 -15.78 5.47 0.33
C ALA A 130 -16.96 4.54 -0.07
N GLY A 131 -18.01 4.50 0.75
CA GLY A 131 -19.29 3.85 0.44
C GLY A 131 -19.72 2.76 1.43
N SER A 132 -20.72 3.11 2.23
CA SER A 132 -21.91 2.29 2.52
C SER A 132 -22.79 2.17 1.28
#